data_AF-A0A6S7K6Q7-F1
#
_entry.id   AF-A0A6S7K6Q7-F1
#
_cell.length_a   1.000
_cell.length_b   1.000
_cell.length_c   1.000
_cell.angle_alpha   90.00
_cell.angle_beta   90.00
_cell.angle_gamma   90.00
#
_symmetry.space_group_name_H-M   'P 1'
#
loop_
_entity.id
_entity.type
_entity.pdbx_description
1 polymer ?
#
loop_
_entity_poly.entity_id
_entity_poly.type
_entity_poly.pdbx_seq_one_letter_code
_entity_poly.pdbx_strand_id
1 'polypeptide(L)'
;MEKIFYGFEFYFVPKKQIRIQVQILKKKITELGGVFSDIQRNTTTHVVYARGARRENKTSETEPEGVHHIRVDWLAECIKK
;
A
#
# COMPACT_ATOMS: atom_id res chain seq x y z
N MET A 1 15.39 15.81 -4.11
CA MET A 1 14.23 14.96 -4.41
C MET A 1 13.52 14.72 -3.09
N GLU A 2 12.27 15.18 -2.96
CA GLU A 2 11.50 15.14 -1.71
C GLU A 2 11.06 13.69 -1.42
N LYS A 3 11.38 13.17 -0.24
CA LYS A 3 11.04 11.79 0.15
C LYS A 3 9.68 11.77 0.85
N ILE A 4 8.63 11.99 0.07
CA ILE A 4 7.25 12.15 0.56
C ILE A 4 6.76 10.91 1.33
N PHE A 5 7.25 9.72 0.97
CA PHE A 5 6.89 8.46 1.62
C PHE A 5 7.97 7.92 2.55
N TYR A 6 8.89 8.76 3.03
CA TYR A 6 9.90 8.33 3.98
C TYR A 6 9.27 7.78 5.26
N GLY A 7 9.67 6.57 5.65
CA GLY A 7 9.11 5.86 6.81
C GLY A 7 7.80 5.13 6.54
N PHE A 8 7.23 5.20 5.32
CA PHE A 8 6.02 4.46 4.97
C PHE A 8 6.36 3.08 4.41
N GLU A 9 5.77 2.06 5.01
CA GLU A 9 5.77 0.69 4.51
C GLU A 9 4.38 0.30 3.99
N PHE A 10 4.33 -0.11 2.71
CA PHE A 10 3.12 -0.48 2.00
C PHE A 10 3.01 -2.00 1.81
N TYR A 11 1.84 -2.55 2.11
CA TYR A 11 1.47 -3.92 1.76
C TYR A 11 0.35 -3.91 0.72
N PHE A 12 0.57 -4.52 -0.43
CA PHE A 12 -0.46 -4.64 -1.48
C PHE A 12 -1.21 -5.95 -1.32
N VAL A 13 -2.49 -5.88 -0.99
CA VAL A 13 -3.34 -7.08 -0.86
C VAL A 13 -3.44 -7.76 -2.23
N PRO A 14 -2.98 -9.02 -2.41
CA PRO A 14 -2.84 -9.63 -3.73
C PRO A 14 -4.17 -9.79 -4.51
N LYS A 15 -5.29 -9.86 -3.78
CA LYS A 15 -6.61 -10.16 -4.33
C LYS A 15 -7.08 -9.06 -5.30
N LYS A 16 -7.39 -9.46 -6.55
CA LYS A 16 -7.95 -8.61 -7.61
C LYS A 16 -7.08 -7.40 -8.01
N GLN A 17 -5.79 -7.40 -7.69
CA GLN A 17 -4.85 -6.37 -8.14
C GLN A 17 -4.46 -6.58 -9.61
N ILE A 18 -4.35 -5.49 -10.37
CA ILE A 18 -3.76 -5.53 -11.72
C ILE A 18 -2.23 -5.51 -11.55
N ARG A 19 -1.56 -6.63 -11.87
CA ARG A 19 -0.11 -6.81 -11.64
C ARG A 19 0.74 -5.68 -12.21
N ILE A 20 0.46 -5.25 -13.45
CA ILE A 20 1.22 -4.18 -14.12
C ILE A 20 1.07 -2.85 -13.37
N GLN A 21 -0.15 -2.52 -12.94
CA GLN A 21 -0.42 -1.31 -12.17
C GLN A 21 0.35 -1.31 -10.84
N VAL A 22 0.35 -2.45 -10.13
CA VAL A 22 1.08 -2.59 -8.86
C VAL A 22 2.58 -2.41 -9.06
N GLN A 23 3.17 -2.98 -10.13
CA GLN A 23 4.60 -2.81 -10.41
C GLN A 23 4.97 -1.35 -10.67
N ILE A 24 4.14 -0.63 -11.44
CA ILE A 24 4.33 0.80 -11.69
C ILE A 24 4.25 1.59 -10.38
N LEU A 25 3.27 1.30 -9.53
CA LEU A 25 3.11 1.98 -8.24
C LEU A 25 4.26 1.67 -7.29
N LYS A 26 4.68 0.41 -7.17
CA LYS A 26 5.82 -0.02 -6.35
C LYS A 26 7.08 0.78 -6.74
N LYS A 27 7.38 0.89 -8.04
CA LYS A 27 8.51 1.68 -8.53
C LYS A 27 8.42 3.14 -8.08
N LYS A 28 7.28 3.79 -8.30
CA LYS A 28 7.09 5.20 -7.91
C LYS A 28 7.15 5.43 -6.40
N ILE A 29 6.60 4.52 -5.60
CA ILE A 29 6.67 4.59 -4.14
C ILE A 29 8.13 4.55 -3.67
N THR A 30 8.94 3.68 -4.26
CA THR A 30 10.38 3.59 -3.95
C THR A 30 11.14 4.85 -4.37
N GLU A 31 10.83 5.42 -5.54
CA GLU A 31 11.38 6.71 -5.97
C GLU A 31 11.05 7.84 -4.98
N LEU A 32 9.87 7.79 -4.36
CA LEU A 32 9.40 8.73 -3.33
C LEU A 32 9.85 8.37 -1.90
N GLY A 33 10.72 7.36 -1.75
CA GLY A 33 11.35 6.99 -0.47
C GLY A 33 10.56 6.02 0.41
N GLY A 34 9.45 5.47 -0.09
CA GLY A 34 8.67 4.44 0.60
C GLY A 34 9.20 3.03 0.33
N VAL A 35 8.80 2.09 1.18
CA VAL A 35 9.13 0.67 1.03
C VAL A 35 7.87 -0.17 0.92
N PHE A 36 7.98 -1.39 0.40
CA PHE A 36 6.86 -2.31 0.34
C PHE A 36 7.29 -3.72 0.74
N SER A 37 6.33 -4.49 1.24
CA SER A 37 6.54 -5.90 1.54
C SER A 37 5.52 -6.76 0.81
N ASP A 38 5.92 -7.98 0.48
CA ASP A 38 5.02 -8.97 -0.15
C ASP A 38 4.17 -9.72 0.89
N ILE A 39 4.46 -9.52 2.18
CA ILE A 39 3.72 -10.05 3.32
C ILE A 39 3.41 -8.88 4.26
N GLN A 40 2.22 -8.84 4.86
CA GLN A 40 1.89 -7.85 5.88
C GLN A 40 2.76 -8.06 7.13
N ARG A 41 3.47 -7.03 7.55
CA ARG A 41 4.38 -7.04 8.71
C ARG A 41 3.84 -6.15 9.82
N ASN A 42 4.36 -6.31 11.03
CA ASN A 42 4.04 -5.42 12.16
C ASN A 42 4.53 -3.98 11.95
N THR A 43 5.43 -3.77 10.99
CA THR A 43 5.92 -2.45 10.57
C THR A 43 5.13 -1.85 9.41
N THR A 44 4.16 -2.60 8.86
CA THR A 44 3.30 -2.10 7.78
C THR A 44 2.51 -0.90 8.28
N THR A 45 2.61 0.20 7.56
CA THR A 45 1.89 1.45 7.86
C THR A 45 0.66 1.62 6.97
N HIS A 46 0.70 1.06 5.75
CA HIS A 46 -0.33 1.22 4.74
C HIS A 46 -0.68 -0.11 4.10
N VAL A 47 -1.98 -0.44 4.07
CA VAL A 47 -2.51 -1.62 3.35
C VAL A 47 -3.30 -1.13 2.14
N VAL A 48 -2.87 -1.58 0.96
CA VAL A 48 -3.41 -1.14 -0.33
C VAL A 48 -4.33 -2.20 -0.92
N TYR A 49 -5.59 -1.82 -1.12
CA TYR A 49 -6.62 -2.68 -1.70
C TYR A 49 -6.87 -2.37 -3.17
N ALA A 50 -7.17 -3.41 -3.95
CA ALA A 50 -7.65 -3.27 -5.31
C ALA A 50 -8.99 -2.51 -5.36
N ARG A 51 -9.30 -1.91 -6.52
CA ARG A 51 -10.57 -1.22 -6.74
C ARG A 51 -11.75 -2.17 -6.51
N GLY A 52 -12.70 -1.77 -5.67
CA GLY A 52 -13.89 -2.57 -5.37
C GLY A 52 -13.65 -3.78 -4.44
N ALA A 53 -12.43 -3.98 -3.94
CA ALA A 53 -12.21 -4.88 -2.82
C ALA A 53 -12.82 -4.24 -1.57
N ARG A 54 -13.73 -4.96 -0.89
CA ARG A 54 -14.18 -4.57 0.44
C ARG A 54 -13.05 -4.90 1.43
N ARG A 55 -12.90 -4.10 2.48
CA ARG A 55 -12.16 -4.50 3.67
C ARG A 55 -12.82 -5.78 4.15
N GLU A 56 -12.19 -6.93 3.91
CA GLU A 56 -12.64 -8.14 4.56
C GLU A 56 -12.31 -7.93 6.04
N ASN A 57 -13.31 -7.97 6.92
CA ASN A 57 -13.17 -7.85 8.38
C ASN A 57 -12.37 -9.02 8.99
N LYS A 58 -11.47 -9.64 8.23
CA LYS A 58 -10.33 -10.33 8.79
C LYS A 58 -9.38 -9.24 9.25
N THR A 59 -9.72 -8.61 10.37
CA THR A 59 -8.73 -8.27 11.37
C THR A 59 -7.97 -9.57 11.60
N SER A 60 -6.88 -9.76 10.86
CA SER A 60 -5.81 -10.62 11.34
C SER A 60 -5.53 -10.08 12.74
N GLU A 61 -5.61 -10.92 13.76
CA GLU A 61 -5.44 -10.57 15.19
C GLU A 61 -4.06 -9.92 15.50
N THR A 62 -3.29 -9.59 14.46
CA THR A 62 -1.93 -9.08 14.39
C THR A 62 -1.78 -7.76 13.62
N GLU A 63 -2.88 -7.10 13.21
CA GLU A 63 -2.76 -5.79 12.56
C GLU A 63 -2.18 -4.76 13.55
N PRO A 64 -1.02 -4.13 13.24
CA PRO A 64 -0.44 -3.14 14.12
C PRO A 64 -1.40 -1.95 14.27
N GLU A 65 -1.39 -1.34 15.46
CA GLU A 65 -2.24 -0.19 15.73
C GLU A 65 -1.85 0.99 14.82
N GLY A 66 -2.85 1.65 14.23
CA GLY A 66 -2.63 2.80 13.34
C GLY A 66 -2.36 2.50 11.87
N VAL A 67 -2.60 1.28 11.39
CA VAL A 67 -2.50 0.96 9.95
C VAL A 67 -3.55 1.72 9.12
N HIS A 68 -3.08 2.36 8.06
CA HIS A 68 -3.95 3.04 7.10
C HIS A 68 -4.37 2.12 5.96
N HIS A 69 -5.68 1.89 5.83
CA HIS A 69 -6.25 1.13 4.73
C HIS A 69 -6.61 2.06 3.58
N ILE A 70 -5.94 1.93 2.45
CA ILE A 70 -6.13 2.81 1.29
C ILE A 70 -6.48 2.00 0.05
N ARG A 71 -7.16 2.65 -0.90
CA ARG A 71 -7.43 2.07 -2.20
C ARG A 71 -6.31 2.40 -3.18
N VAL A 72 -6.09 1.49 -4.12
CA VAL A 72 -5.06 1.64 -5.16
C VAL A 72 -5.30 2.85 -6.08
N ASP A 73 -6.55 3.27 -6.28
CA ASP A 73 -6.91 4.44 -7.08
C ASP A 73 -6.51 5.74 -6.38
N TRP A 74 -6.82 5.86 -5.08
CA TRP A 74 -6.40 7.00 -4.26
C TRP A 74 -4.87 7.14 -4.20
N LEU A 75 -4.15 6.03 -3.97
CA LEU A 75 -2.69 6.02 -3.99
C LEU A 75 -2.13 6.50 -5.34
N ALA A 76 -2.75 6.07 -6.45
CA ALA A 76 -2.35 6.50 -7.78
C ALA A 76 -2.60 8.00 -8.02
N GLU A 77 -3.65 8.57 -7.42
CA GLU A 77 -3.92 10.01 -7.47
C GLU A 77 -2.91 10.83 -6.64
N CYS A 78 -2.53 10.34 -5.45
CA CYS A 78 -1.51 10.99 -4.62
C CYS A 78 -0.15 11.08 -5.32
N ILE A 79 0.25 10.04 -6.04
CA ILE A 79 1.55 9.97 -6.73
C ILE A 79 1.59 10.80 -8.02
N LYS A 80 0.43 11.18 -8.57
CA LYS A 80 0.35 11.99 -9.81
C LYS A 80 0.54 13.50 -9.56
N LYS A 81 0.39 13.95 -8.32
CA LYS A 81 0.57 15.35 -7.93
C LYS A 81 2.04 15.63 -7.63
#